data_AF-X8HHU6-F1
#
_entry.id   AF-X8HHU6-F1
#
_cell.length_a   1.000
_cell.length_b   1.000
_cell.length_c   1.000
_cell.angle_alpha   90.00
_cell.angle_beta   90.00
_cell.angle_gamma   90.00
#
_symmetry.space_group_name_H-M   'P 1'
#
loop_
_entity.id
_entity.type
_entity.pdbx_description
1 polymer ?
#
loop_
_entity_poly.entity_id
_entity_poly.type
_entity_poly.pdbx_seq_one_letter_code
_entity_poly.pdbx_strand_id
1 'polypeptide(L)'
;MKKLVIKDNLTSLELVTEINKFRKKEGNKNELLHKNLLTIIRDEFEIEISRLEIQPSTYKSSRGKEYPLFILTLNQAKQVLMRESKFVRRAIIQYIEKLEQALKGTAKVEMTKLPFEYKVEVKNQSELIKIYQTENKTYYIKAKDLWRKLEINQYFRSWINKRIEKYDFIEEFDFINMKDDYALTLDMVKELCIIENTINSKLIKKYIIIFERHLKEEQMLMVEQMKERFKNKKVAYILNHNSAVRKCANEVIEFTNSLNIGKVITSLNKEKIVNLCVMLKAYAFPIEMDKKFGINEDGLIEFNYYPIIQV
;
A
#
# COMPACT_ATOMS: atom_id res chain seq x y z
N MET A 1 11.92 18.09 24.48
CA MET A 1 11.30 16.91 23.83
C MET A 1 11.08 15.84 24.91
N LYS A 2 9.83 15.41 25.14
CA LYS A 2 9.58 14.26 26.03
C LYS A 2 10.10 13.00 25.32
N LYS A 3 11.08 12.31 25.90
CA LYS A 3 11.49 10.96 25.46
C LYS A 3 10.24 10.08 25.46
N LEU A 4 9.84 9.56 24.30
CA LEU A 4 8.85 8.49 24.23
C LEU A 4 9.47 7.27 24.89
N VAL A 5 9.02 6.96 26.11
CA VAL A 5 9.31 5.68 26.74
C VAL A 5 8.48 4.64 25.99
N ILE A 6 9.15 3.76 25.25
CA ILE A 6 8.50 2.62 24.60
C ILE A 6 8.03 1.70 25.71
N LYS A 7 6.71 1.62 25.91
CA LYS A 7 6.09 0.75 26.90
C LYS A 7 5.53 -0.46 26.17
N ASP A 8 6.21 -1.60 26.29
CA ASP A 8 5.86 -2.83 25.55
C ASP A 8 4.62 -3.55 26.10
N ASN A 9 4.20 -3.21 27.32
CA ASN A 9 3.10 -3.83 28.03
C ASN A 9 2.14 -2.79 28.63
N LEU A 10 0.85 -3.13 28.66
CA LEU A 10 -0.22 -2.29 29.17
C LEU A 10 -1.00 -3.05 30.24
N THR A 11 -1.28 -2.40 31.37
CA THR A 11 -2.13 -3.00 32.39
C THR A 11 -3.61 -2.90 31.97
N SER A 12 -4.44 -3.85 32.39
CA SER A 12 -5.90 -3.79 32.17
C SER A 12 -6.56 -2.53 32.78
N LEU A 13 -5.96 -1.91 33.80
CA LEU A 13 -6.38 -0.61 34.36
C LEU A 13 -6.10 0.56 33.40
N GLU A 14 -4.94 0.55 32.77
CA GLU A 14 -4.60 1.55 31.75
C GLU A 14 -5.45 1.34 30.50
N LEU A 15 -5.66 0.09 30.10
CA LEU A 15 -6.48 -0.26 28.94
C LEU A 15 -7.93 0.21 29.09
N VAL A 16 -8.57 -0.04 30.24
CA VAL A 16 -9.96 0.44 30.46
C VAL A 16 -10.04 1.96 30.43
N THR A 17 -8.99 2.64 30.92
CA THR A 17 -8.92 4.10 30.90
C THR A 17 -8.85 4.64 29.47
N GLU A 18 -8.01 4.05 28.63
CA GLU A 18 -7.93 4.42 27.21
C GLU A 18 -9.23 4.12 26.46
N ILE A 19 -9.84 2.95 26.67
CA ILE A 19 -11.13 2.58 26.06
C ILE A 19 -12.19 3.64 26.40
N ASN A 20 -12.28 4.06 27.66
CA ASN A 20 -13.26 5.04 28.08
C ASN A 20 -13.01 6.44 27.48
N LYS A 21 -11.75 6.81 27.19
CA LYS A 21 -11.46 8.04 26.44
C LYS A 21 -12.04 7.98 25.02
N PHE A 22 -11.94 6.85 24.34
CA PHE A 22 -12.54 6.66 23.01
C PHE A 22 -14.07 6.66 23.08
N ARG A 23 -14.67 5.92 24.02
CA ARG A 23 -16.13 5.90 24.23
C ARG A 23 -16.72 7.30 24.46
N LYS A 24 -16.04 8.14 25.24
CA LYS A 24 -16.44 9.54 25.49
C LYS A 24 -16.39 10.41 24.23
N LYS A 25 -15.34 10.26 23.41
CA LYS A 25 -15.22 10.99 22.13
C LYS A 25 -16.35 10.65 21.17
N GLU A 26 -16.90 9.45 21.26
CA GLU A 26 -18.03 8.98 20.45
C GLU A 26 -19.40 9.32 21.05
N GLY A 27 -19.45 10.08 22.14
CA GLY A 27 -20.71 10.49 22.79
C GLY A 27 -21.35 9.40 23.66
N ASN A 28 -20.68 8.28 23.89
CA ASN A 28 -21.17 7.25 24.81
C ASN A 28 -20.93 7.69 26.27
N LYS A 29 -22.01 7.81 27.03
CA LYS A 29 -21.98 8.23 28.44
C LYS A 29 -21.68 7.06 29.41
N ASN A 30 -21.77 5.81 28.96
CA ASN A 30 -21.58 4.63 29.79
C ASN A 30 -20.12 4.15 29.74
N GLU A 31 -19.41 4.35 30.84
CA GLU A 31 -18.03 3.88 30.99
C GLU A 31 -17.96 2.36 31.16
N LEU A 32 -16.97 1.74 30.52
CA LEU A 32 -16.59 0.37 30.80
C LEU A 32 -15.97 0.31 32.19
N LEU A 33 -16.54 -0.52 33.06
CA LEU A 33 -15.97 -0.81 34.36
C LEU A 33 -14.82 -1.81 34.21
N HIS A 34 -13.76 -1.64 35.00
CA HIS A 34 -12.61 -2.55 35.00
C HIS A 34 -13.01 -4.02 35.19
N LYS A 35 -13.98 -4.30 36.08
CA LYS A 35 -14.52 -5.65 36.29
C LYS A 35 -15.07 -6.29 35.00
N ASN A 36 -15.71 -5.50 34.14
CA ASN A 36 -16.28 -5.99 32.89
C ASN A 36 -15.17 -6.25 31.86
N LEU A 37 -14.16 -5.37 31.81
CA LEU A 37 -12.98 -5.60 30.98
C LEU A 37 -12.24 -6.88 31.38
N LEU A 38 -12.12 -7.17 32.68
CA LEU A 38 -11.52 -8.42 33.15
C LEU A 38 -12.30 -9.66 32.68
N THR A 39 -13.63 -9.58 32.59
CA THR A 39 -14.44 -10.67 32.00
C THR A 39 -14.11 -10.84 30.52
N ILE A 40 -14.02 -9.75 29.76
CA ILE A 40 -13.65 -9.79 28.33
C ILE A 40 -12.26 -10.40 28.14
N ILE A 41 -11.28 -10.01 28.96
CA ILE A 41 -9.91 -10.55 28.89
C ILE A 41 -9.88 -12.05 29.19
N ARG A 42 -10.65 -12.51 30.18
CA ARG A 42 -10.70 -13.95 30.52
C ARG A 42 -11.35 -14.78 29.43
N ASP A 43 -12.38 -14.25 28.77
CA ASP A 43 -13.05 -14.90 27.65
C ASP A 43 -12.17 -14.91 26.40
N GLU A 44 -11.43 -13.83 26.13
CA GLU A 44 -10.55 -13.74 24.95
C GLU A 44 -9.35 -14.68 25.05
N PHE A 45 -8.76 -14.79 26.24
CA PHE A 45 -7.53 -15.55 26.45
C PHE A 45 -7.75 -16.78 27.32
N GLU A 46 -8.93 -17.40 27.26
CA GLU A 46 -9.26 -18.56 28.09
C GLU A 46 -8.19 -19.67 27.98
N ILE A 47 -7.71 -19.91 26.75
CA ILE A 47 -6.72 -20.95 26.47
C ILE A 47 -5.34 -20.55 27.00
N GLU A 48 -4.88 -19.33 26.72
CA GLU A 48 -3.57 -18.83 27.15
C GLU A 48 -3.49 -18.70 28.68
N ILE A 49 -4.60 -18.32 29.32
CA ILE A 49 -4.72 -18.30 30.78
C ILE A 49 -4.68 -19.73 31.33
N SER A 50 -5.42 -20.66 30.72
CA SER A 50 -5.40 -22.09 31.10
C SER A 50 -4.00 -22.71 30.99
N ARG A 51 -3.23 -22.27 29.98
CA ARG A 51 -1.83 -22.66 29.76
C ARG A 51 -0.82 -21.88 30.61
N LEU A 52 -1.27 -20.95 31.45
CA LEU A 52 -0.44 -20.07 32.28
C LEU A 52 0.51 -19.16 31.48
N GLU A 53 0.24 -18.96 30.19
CA GLU A 53 0.96 -18.03 29.31
C GLU A 53 0.57 -16.57 29.62
N ILE A 54 -0.66 -16.35 30.10
CA ILE A 54 -1.13 -15.07 30.65
C ILE A 54 -1.60 -15.30 32.08
N GLN A 55 -0.97 -14.62 33.04
CA GLN A 55 -1.30 -14.77 34.45
C GLN A 55 -1.88 -13.47 35.04
N PRO A 56 -2.91 -13.57 35.90
CA PRO A 56 -3.41 -12.42 36.63
C PRO A 56 -2.41 -11.98 37.68
N SER A 57 -2.04 -10.71 37.64
CA SER A 57 -1.40 -9.97 38.73
C SER A 57 -2.46 -9.35 39.66
N THR A 58 -2.04 -8.57 40.65
CA THR A 58 -2.93 -7.88 41.57
C THR A 58 -2.57 -6.40 41.72
N TYR A 59 -3.54 -5.59 42.11
CA TYR A 59 -3.33 -4.22 42.56
C TYR A 59 -4.10 -3.95 43.84
N LYS A 60 -3.60 -3.03 44.66
CA LYS A 60 -4.26 -2.59 45.90
C LYS A 60 -5.13 -1.37 45.61
N SER A 61 -6.38 -1.43 46.07
CA SER A 61 -7.27 -0.28 46.11
C SER A 61 -6.81 0.72 47.19
N SER A 62 -7.33 1.94 47.14
CA SER A 62 -7.14 2.97 48.17
C SER A 62 -7.55 2.51 49.59
N ARG A 63 -8.39 1.48 49.68
CA ARG A 63 -8.81 0.84 50.94
C ARG A 63 -7.95 -0.38 51.31
N GLY A 64 -6.82 -0.60 50.65
CA GLY A 64 -5.87 -1.69 50.92
C GLY A 64 -6.28 -3.08 50.39
N LYS A 65 -7.50 -3.23 49.86
CA LYS A 65 -8.00 -4.50 49.30
C LYS A 65 -7.35 -4.81 47.95
N GLU A 66 -6.96 -6.07 47.75
CA GLU A 66 -6.36 -6.56 46.51
C GLU A 66 -7.41 -6.95 45.47
N TYR A 67 -7.13 -6.61 44.22
CA TYR A 67 -7.97 -6.88 43.06
C TYR A 67 -7.14 -7.44 41.90
N PRO A 68 -7.70 -8.35 41.08
CA PRO A 68 -6.99 -8.93 39.94
C PRO A 68 -6.75 -7.90 38.83
N LEU A 69 -5.61 -8.04 38.15
CA LEU A 69 -5.13 -7.17 37.08
C LEU A 69 -4.38 -8.02 36.05
N PHE A 70 -4.66 -7.87 34.76
CA PHE A 70 -3.79 -8.43 33.72
C PHE A 70 -2.77 -7.40 33.23
N ILE A 71 -1.56 -7.88 32.95
CA ILE A 71 -0.53 -7.15 32.20
C ILE A 71 -0.50 -7.77 30.81
N LEU A 72 -0.85 -6.99 29.79
CA LEU A 72 -1.01 -7.46 28.43
C LEU A 72 0.08 -6.86 27.54
N THR A 73 0.57 -7.64 26.58
CA THR A 73 1.36 -7.10 25.47
C THR A 73 0.50 -6.17 24.60
N LEU A 74 1.13 -5.32 23.80
CA LEU A 74 0.40 -4.48 22.84
C LEU A 74 -0.50 -5.28 21.90
N ASN A 75 -0.08 -6.47 21.47
CA ASN A 75 -0.88 -7.32 20.59
C ASN A 75 -2.10 -7.91 21.31
N GLN A 76 -1.93 -8.37 22.55
CA GLN A 76 -3.06 -8.84 23.38
C GLN A 76 -4.03 -7.70 23.68
N ALA A 77 -3.52 -6.50 24.00
CA ALA A 77 -4.37 -5.32 24.19
C ALA A 77 -5.16 -4.98 22.92
N LYS A 78 -4.57 -5.09 21.73
CA LYS A 78 -5.28 -4.92 20.45
C LYS A 78 -6.41 -5.93 20.28
N GLN A 79 -6.18 -7.21 20.59
CA GLN A 79 -7.22 -8.25 20.50
C GLN A 79 -8.42 -7.93 21.40
N VAL A 80 -8.16 -7.51 22.65
CA VAL A 80 -9.20 -7.08 23.60
C VAL A 80 -9.94 -5.84 23.08
N LEU A 81 -9.23 -4.88 22.49
CA LEU A 81 -9.85 -3.70 21.88
C LEU A 81 -10.73 -4.03 20.68
N MET A 82 -10.42 -5.11 19.95
CA MET A 82 -11.24 -5.59 18.85
C MET A 82 -12.54 -6.26 19.32
N ARG A 83 -12.66 -6.68 20.59
CA ARG A 83 -13.90 -7.21 21.20
C ARG A 83 -14.89 -6.13 21.68
N GLU A 84 -14.50 -4.86 21.64
CA GLU A 84 -15.33 -3.74 22.07
C GLU A 84 -16.50 -3.44 21.12
N SER A 85 -17.25 -2.38 21.42
CA SER A 85 -18.31 -1.91 20.52
C SER A 85 -17.80 -1.66 19.10
N LYS A 86 -18.68 -1.87 18.11
CA LYS A 86 -18.39 -1.63 16.69
C LYS A 86 -17.76 -0.25 16.41
N PHE A 87 -18.14 0.76 17.19
CA PHE A 87 -17.64 2.13 17.07
C PHE A 87 -16.18 2.24 17.53
N VAL A 88 -15.87 1.75 18.73
CA VAL A 88 -14.50 1.69 19.27
C VAL A 88 -13.57 0.90 18.35
N ARG A 89 -14.01 -0.26 17.82
CA ARG A 89 -13.25 -1.04 16.83
C ARG A 89 -12.93 -0.20 15.59
N ARG A 90 -13.93 0.51 15.04
CA ARG A 90 -13.79 1.36 13.85
C ARG A 90 -12.86 2.56 14.09
N ALA A 91 -12.98 3.22 15.22
CA ALA A 91 -12.12 4.34 15.59
C ALA A 91 -10.65 3.92 15.73
N ILE A 92 -10.41 2.73 16.28
CA ILE A 92 -9.05 2.18 16.44
C ILE A 92 -8.46 1.79 15.08
N ILE A 93 -9.23 1.15 14.21
CA ILE A 93 -8.79 0.85 12.82
C ILE A 93 -8.41 2.14 12.10
N GLN A 94 -9.27 3.17 12.14
CA GLN A 94 -8.98 4.47 11.51
C GLN A 94 -7.74 5.15 12.11
N TYR A 95 -7.53 5.01 13.42
CA TYR A 95 -6.34 5.55 14.08
C TYR A 95 -5.08 4.80 13.66
N ILE A 96 -5.12 3.47 13.57
CA ILE A 96 -4.03 2.63 13.06
C ILE A 96 -3.72 2.99 11.60
N GLU A 97 -4.73 3.12 10.74
CA GLU A 97 -4.56 3.52 9.34
C GLU A 97 -3.92 4.90 9.22
N LYS A 98 -4.33 5.88 10.05
CA LYS A 98 -3.69 7.20 10.10
C LYS A 98 -2.24 7.12 10.55
N LEU A 99 -1.93 6.28 11.54
CA LEU A 99 -0.55 6.05 11.99
C LEU A 99 0.27 5.36 10.88
N GLU A 100 -0.26 4.35 10.21
CA GLU A 100 0.38 3.67 9.10
C GLU A 100 0.59 4.60 7.90
N GLN A 101 -0.35 5.50 7.61
CA GLN A 101 -0.21 6.53 6.58
C GLN A 101 0.85 7.58 6.95
N ALA A 102 0.89 8.00 8.21
CA ALA A 102 1.92 8.90 8.72
C ALA A 102 3.31 8.23 8.72
N LEU A 103 3.38 6.92 8.95
CA LEU A 103 4.60 6.12 8.91
C LEU A 103 5.00 5.70 7.49
N LYS A 104 4.07 5.70 6.51
CA LYS A 104 4.36 5.39 5.09
C LYS A 104 5.39 6.34 4.45
N GLY A 105 5.70 7.46 5.10
CA GLY A 105 6.78 8.38 4.70
C GLY A 105 8.18 8.02 5.22
N THR A 106 8.30 7.18 6.24
CA THR A 106 9.59 6.84 6.88
C THR A 106 9.63 5.38 7.32
N ALA A 107 10.57 4.63 6.73
CA ALA A 107 10.91 3.22 6.96
C ALA A 107 9.95 2.18 6.36
N LYS A 108 10.39 1.57 5.25
CA LYS A 108 9.99 0.21 4.90
C LYS A 108 10.46 -0.70 6.04
N VAL A 109 9.53 -1.19 6.86
CA VAL A 109 9.82 -2.34 7.71
C VAL A 109 9.92 -3.53 6.76
N GLU A 110 11.14 -3.99 6.48
CA GLU A 110 11.34 -5.30 5.85
C GLU A 110 10.88 -6.36 6.86
N MET A 111 9.69 -6.91 6.67
CA MET A 111 9.40 -8.22 7.24
C MET A 111 10.39 -9.20 6.59
N THR A 112 11.20 -9.87 7.40
CA THR A 112 11.98 -11.01 6.93
C THR A 112 11.02 -11.97 6.25
N LYS A 113 11.19 -12.17 4.94
CA LYS A 113 10.40 -13.15 4.19
C LYS A 113 10.51 -14.48 4.95
N LEU A 114 9.38 -15.03 5.39
CA LEU A 114 9.34 -16.40 5.90
C LEU A 114 10.03 -17.30 4.85
N PRO A 115 10.93 -18.22 5.26
CA PRO A 115 11.85 -18.93 4.37
C PRO A 115 11.17 -19.82 3.31
N PHE A 116 9.84 -19.94 3.36
CA PHE A 116 9.06 -20.65 2.35
C PHE A 116 8.67 -19.70 1.22
N GLU A 117 9.52 -19.64 0.20
CA GLU A 117 9.15 -19.10 -1.10
C GLU A 117 8.19 -20.09 -1.76
N TYR A 118 6.88 -19.95 -1.50
CA TYR A 118 5.86 -20.79 -2.13
C TYR A 118 5.75 -20.42 -3.61
N LYS A 119 6.62 -21.03 -4.42
CA LYS A 119 6.54 -21.05 -5.88
C LYS A 119 5.32 -21.90 -6.26
N VAL A 120 4.15 -21.27 -6.29
CA VAL A 120 2.99 -21.89 -6.95
C VAL A 120 3.21 -21.72 -8.44
N GLU A 121 3.48 -22.80 -9.14
CA GLU A 121 3.39 -22.84 -10.59
C GLU A 121 1.91 -22.77 -10.97
N VAL A 122 1.41 -21.56 -11.24
CA VAL A 122 -0.02 -21.28 -11.51
C VAL A 122 -0.48 -21.76 -12.89
N LYS A 123 0.35 -22.49 -13.64
CA LYS A 123 0.08 -22.71 -15.06
C LYS A 123 -1.00 -23.73 -15.42
N ASN A 124 -1.56 -24.50 -14.49
CA ASN A 124 -2.65 -25.45 -14.80
C ASN A 124 -3.53 -25.78 -13.59
N GLN A 125 -4.08 -24.77 -12.90
CA GLN A 125 -5.15 -25.02 -11.92
C GLN A 125 -6.50 -24.74 -12.58
N SER A 126 -7.36 -25.76 -12.65
CA SER A 126 -8.76 -25.60 -13.02
C SER A 126 -9.40 -24.52 -12.15
N GLU A 127 -10.19 -23.62 -12.76
CA GLU A 127 -10.87 -22.52 -12.08
C GLU A 127 -11.68 -23.07 -10.88
N LEU A 128 -11.15 -22.92 -9.67
CA LEU A 128 -11.71 -23.55 -8.47
C LEU A 128 -13.09 -22.97 -8.15
N ILE A 129 -13.20 -21.65 -8.29
CA ILE A 129 -14.42 -20.87 -8.18
C ILE A 129 -14.30 -19.64 -9.09
N LYS A 130 -15.41 -19.25 -9.72
CA LYS A 130 -15.44 -18.09 -10.60
C LYS A 130 -15.40 -16.79 -9.80
N ILE A 131 -14.45 -15.93 -10.12
CA ILE A 131 -14.34 -14.56 -9.59
C ILE A 131 -14.86 -13.60 -10.66
N TYR A 132 -15.87 -12.81 -10.30
CA TYR A 132 -16.47 -11.81 -11.16
C TYR A 132 -15.83 -10.45 -10.92
N GLN A 133 -15.88 -9.58 -11.92
CA GLN A 133 -15.34 -8.23 -11.86
C GLN A 133 -16.42 -7.24 -12.31
N THR A 134 -16.54 -6.13 -11.58
CA THR A 134 -17.40 -4.99 -11.95
C THR A 134 -16.66 -4.01 -12.86
N GLU A 135 -17.38 -3.08 -13.48
CA GLU A 135 -16.80 -2.00 -14.30
C GLU A 135 -15.76 -1.18 -13.52
N ASN A 136 -15.98 -1.00 -12.21
CA ASN A 136 -15.09 -0.26 -11.31
C ASN A 136 -13.87 -1.07 -10.83
N LYS A 137 -13.61 -2.24 -11.42
CA LYS A 137 -12.53 -3.17 -11.04
C LYS A 137 -12.62 -3.70 -9.60
N THR A 138 -13.82 -3.72 -9.04
CA THR A 138 -14.08 -4.45 -7.79
C THR A 138 -14.41 -5.90 -8.10
N TYR A 139 -13.76 -6.82 -7.39
CA TYR A 139 -13.92 -8.26 -7.56
C TYR A 139 -14.89 -8.84 -6.53
N TYR A 140 -15.71 -9.80 -6.96
CA TYR A 140 -16.70 -10.44 -6.11
C TYR A 140 -16.94 -11.90 -6.51
N ILE A 141 -17.54 -12.68 -5.61
CA ILE A 141 -17.96 -14.05 -5.86
C ILE A 141 -19.47 -14.14 -5.58
N LYS A 142 -20.20 -14.87 -6.41
CA LYS A 142 -21.61 -15.15 -6.17
C LYS A 142 -21.78 -16.10 -4.98
N ALA A 143 -22.66 -15.76 -4.07
CA ALA A 143 -22.89 -16.56 -2.86
C ALA A 143 -23.38 -17.98 -3.18
N LYS A 144 -24.20 -18.17 -4.23
CA LYS A 144 -24.61 -19.51 -4.68
C LYS A 144 -23.44 -20.37 -5.16
N ASP A 145 -22.49 -19.76 -5.89
CA ASP A 145 -21.31 -20.47 -6.38
C ASP A 145 -20.42 -20.90 -5.20
N LEU A 146 -20.25 -20.00 -4.23
CA LEU A 146 -19.53 -20.30 -2.98
C LEU A 146 -20.23 -21.41 -2.19
N TRP A 147 -21.53 -21.29 -1.93
CA TRP A 147 -22.32 -22.25 -1.17
C TRP A 147 -22.24 -23.67 -1.74
N ARG A 148 -22.36 -23.81 -3.08
CA ARG A 148 -22.20 -25.11 -3.77
C ARG A 148 -20.79 -25.68 -3.61
N LYS A 149 -19.77 -24.84 -3.79
CA LYS A 149 -18.37 -25.27 -3.71
C LYS A 149 -17.96 -25.61 -2.27
N LEU A 150 -18.56 -24.97 -1.28
CA LEU A 150 -18.35 -25.29 0.12
C LEU A 150 -19.06 -26.58 0.57
N GLU A 151 -19.95 -27.14 -0.26
CA GLU A 151 -20.71 -28.36 0.02
C GLU A 151 -21.55 -28.25 1.31
N ILE A 152 -22.18 -27.08 1.49
CA ILE A 152 -22.99 -26.81 2.67
C ILE A 152 -24.36 -27.50 2.57
N ASN A 153 -24.68 -28.36 3.54
CA ASN A 153 -25.93 -29.12 3.59
C ASN A 153 -27.17 -28.26 3.92
N GLN A 154 -26.98 -27.05 4.46
CA GLN A 154 -28.08 -26.14 4.78
C GLN A 154 -28.63 -25.45 3.53
N TYR A 155 -29.96 -25.24 3.46
CA TYR A 155 -30.59 -24.47 2.38
C TYR A 155 -29.95 -23.08 2.20
N PHE A 156 -29.59 -22.73 0.96
CA PHE A 156 -28.83 -21.54 0.59
C PHE A 156 -29.26 -20.25 1.32
N ARG A 157 -30.54 -19.86 1.25
CA ARG A 157 -31.00 -18.62 1.90
C ARG A 157 -30.88 -18.69 3.43
N SER A 158 -31.15 -19.86 4.00
CA SER A 158 -31.03 -20.06 5.45
C SER A 158 -29.57 -20.00 5.90
N TRP A 159 -28.66 -20.50 5.08
CA TRP A 159 -27.22 -20.43 5.33
C TRP A 159 -26.73 -18.99 5.29
N ILE A 160 -26.93 -18.28 4.18
CA ILE A 160 -26.36 -16.93 3.99
C ILE A 160 -26.97 -15.91 4.96
N ASN A 161 -28.29 -15.94 5.18
CA ASN A 161 -28.94 -15.00 6.09
C ASN A 161 -28.44 -15.18 7.53
N LYS A 162 -28.24 -16.43 7.99
CA LYS A 162 -27.69 -16.70 9.31
C LYS A 162 -26.24 -16.20 9.44
N ARG A 163 -25.44 -16.25 8.37
CA ARG A 163 -24.07 -15.74 8.40
C ARG A 163 -24.04 -14.22 8.41
N ILE A 164 -24.87 -13.58 7.58
CA ILE A 164 -25.04 -12.13 7.57
C ILE A 164 -25.44 -11.63 8.96
N GLU A 165 -26.46 -12.24 9.58
CA GLU A 165 -26.94 -11.82 10.90
C GLU A 165 -25.94 -12.15 12.02
N LYS A 166 -25.36 -13.35 12.03
CA LYS A 166 -24.48 -13.78 13.13
C LYS A 166 -23.13 -13.06 13.16
N TYR A 167 -22.61 -12.69 11.99
CA TYR A 167 -21.29 -12.07 11.85
C TYR A 167 -21.36 -10.59 11.46
N ASP A 168 -22.55 -9.99 11.53
CA ASP A 168 -22.79 -8.56 11.29
C ASP A 168 -22.28 -8.07 9.91
N PHE A 169 -22.40 -8.89 8.85
CA PHE A 169 -22.03 -8.45 7.50
C PHE A 169 -22.96 -7.34 7.00
N ILE A 170 -22.40 -6.32 6.36
CA ILE A 170 -23.08 -5.09 5.97
C ILE A 170 -23.31 -5.09 4.45
N GLU A 171 -24.56 -4.85 4.05
CA GLU A 171 -24.90 -4.63 2.64
C GLU A 171 -24.22 -3.36 2.10
N GLU A 172 -23.84 -3.37 0.82
CA GLU A 172 -23.02 -2.35 0.13
C GLU A 172 -21.55 -2.30 0.56
N PHE A 173 -21.15 -3.00 1.63
CA PHE A 173 -19.76 -3.08 2.08
C PHE A 173 -19.19 -4.50 1.89
N ASP A 174 -19.82 -5.48 2.52
CA ASP A 174 -19.40 -6.89 2.48
C ASP A 174 -20.08 -7.65 1.33
N PHE A 175 -21.32 -7.28 1.01
CA PHE A 175 -22.07 -7.88 -0.08
C PHE A 175 -23.08 -6.92 -0.72
N ILE A 176 -23.57 -7.27 -1.91
CA ILE A 176 -24.73 -6.65 -2.56
C ILE A 176 -25.81 -7.70 -2.73
N ASN A 177 -27.04 -7.41 -2.31
CA ASN A 177 -28.19 -8.27 -2.54
C ASN A 177 -28.62 -8.21 -4.01
N MET A 178 -28.67 -9.37 -4.65
CA MET A 178 -29.24 -9.54 -5.97
C MET A 178 -30.55 -10.32 -5.84
N LYS A 179 -31.51 -10.08 -6.75
CA LYS A 179 -32.86 -10.66 -6.72
C LYS A 179 -32.93 -12.12 -6.25
N ASP A 180 -32.00 -12.96 -6.71
CA ASP A 180 -31.91 -14.38 -6.33
C ASP A 180 -30.55 -14.82 -5.77
N ASP A 181 -29.61 -13.92 -5.49
CA ASP A 181 -28.24 -14.26 -5.07
C ASP A 181 -27.58 -13.11 -4.30
N TYR A 182 -26.32 -13.25 -3.94
CA TYR A 182 -25.53 -12.17 -3.34
C TYR A 182 -24.17 -12.06 -4.01
N ALA A 183 -23.68 -10.83 -4.20
CA ALA A 183 -22.33 -10.57 -4.67
C ALA A 183 -21.49 -10.30 -3.44
N LEU A 184 -20.63 -11.24 -3.08
CA LEU A 184 -19.81 -11.18 -1.88
C LEU A 184 -18.43 -10.62 -2.23
N THR A 185 -17.93 -9.67 -1.44
CA THR A 185 -16.53 -9.22 -1.58
C THR A 185 -15.56 -10.36 -1.29
N LEU A 186 -14.35 -10.29 -1.85
CA LEU A 186 -13.33 -11.30 -1.58
C LEU A 186 -12.98 -11.41 -0.09
N ASP A 187 -13.03 -10.28 0.65
CA ASP A 187 -12.82 -10.25 2.10
C ASP A 187 -13.91 -11.01 2.85
N MET A 188 -15.19 -10.73 2.55
CA MET A 188 -16.31 -11.48 3.13
C MET A 188 -16.20 -12.98 2.82
N VAL A 189 -15.82 -13.35 1.59
CA VAL A 189 -15.63 -14.77 1.25
C VAL A 189 -14.49 -15.40 2.03
N LYS A 190 -13.36 -14.71 2.21
CA LYS A 190 -12.25 -15.21 3.03
C LYS A 190 -12.70 -15.43 4.47
N GLU A 191 -13.52 -14.55 5.03
CA GLU A 191 -14.13 -14.70 6.36
C GLU A 191 -15.09 -15.89 6.42
N LEU A 192 -16.01 -16.02 5.46
CA LEU A 192 -16.91 -17.17 5.37
C LEU A 192 -16.15 -18.50 5.25
N CYS A 193 -15.07 -18.56 4.48
CA CYS A 193 -14.22 -19.74 4.40
C CYS A 193 -13.54 -20.07 5.75
N ILE A 194 -13.19 -19.08 6.57
CA ILE A 194 -12.68 -19.33 7.92
C ILE A 194 -13.79 -19.90 8.80
N ILE A 195 -14.99 -19.33 8.70
CA ILE A 195 -16.15 -19.72 9.51
C ILE A 195 -16.60 -21.15 9.19
N GLU A 196 -16.73 -21.51 7.91
CA GLU A 196 -17.18 -22.86 7.52
C GLU A 196 -16.11 -23.93 7.72
N ASN A 197 -14.82 -23.56 7.66
CA ASN A 197 -13.69 -24.43 7.98
C ASN A 197 -13.69 -25.80 7.25
N THR A 198 -14.21 -25.86 6.03
CA THR A 198 -14.18 -27.08 5.20
C THR A 198 -12.85 -27.22 4.43
N ILE A 199 -12.58 -28.39 3.86
CA ILE A 199 -11.43 -28.59 2.97
C ILE A 199 -11.52 -27.62 1.77
N ASN A 200 -12.70 -27.53 1.17
CA ASN A 200 -12.97 -26.60 0.07
C ASN A 200 -12.80 -25.14 0.51
N SER A 201 -13.16 -24.79 1.75
CA SER A 201 -12.92 -23.45 2.30
C SER A 201 -11.43 -23.09 2.31
N LYS A 202 -10.56 -24.02 2.71
CA LYS A 202 -9.10 -23.81 2.73
C LYS A 202 -8.54 -23.63 1.31
N LEU A 203 -9.03 -24.40 0.35
CA LEU A 203 -8.62 -24.31 -1.05
C LEU A 203 -9.08 -22.99 -1.68
N ILE A 204 -10.34 -22.60 -1.48
CA ILE A 204 -10.90 -21.34 -1.99
C ILE A 204 -10.18 -20.15 -1.40
N LYS A 205 -9.92 -20.14 -0.08
CA LYS A 205 -9.15 -19.07 0.57
C LYS A 205 -7.74 -18.94 -0.03
N LYS A 206 -7.03 -20.06 -0.25
CA LYS A 206 -5.71 -20.04 -0.91
C LYS A 206 -5.79 -19.51 -2.34
N TYR A 207 -6.81 -19.93 -3.09
CA TYR A 207 -7.03 -19.47 -4.46
C TYR A 207 -7.26 -17.95 -4.52
N ILE A 208 -8.09 -17.40 -3.64
CA ILE A 208 -8.33 -15.95 -3.55
C ILE A 208 -7.04 -15.19 -3.19
N ILE A 209 -6.25 -15.69 -2.23
CA ILE A 209 -4.96 -15.07 -1.85
C ILE A 209 -3.98 -15.05 -3.03
N ILE A 210 -3.89 -16.16 -3.79
CA ILE A 210 -3.03 -16.24 -4.98
C ILE A 210 -3.52 -15.27 -6.05
N PHE A 211 -4.83 -15.20 -6.29
CA PHE A 211 -5.45 -14.26 -7.22
C PHE A 211 -5.15 -12.79 -6.85
N GLU A 212 -5.37 -12.39 -5.60
CA GLU A 212 -5.08 -11.03 -5.11
C GLU A 212 -3.58 -10.69 -5.23
N ARG A 213 -2.70 -11.66 -4.99
CA ARG A 213 -1.25 -11.48 -5.17
C ARG A 213 -0.89 -11.22 -6.63
N HIS A 214 -1.47 -11.98 -7.56
CA HIS A 214 -1.23 -11.77 -8.99
C HIS A 214 -1.74 -10.42 -9.47
N LEU A 215 -2.93 -9.99 -9.05
CA LEU A 215 -3.43 -8.65 -9.37
C LEU A 215 -2.45 -7.55 -8.91
N LYS A 216 -1.87 -7.71 -7.73
CA LYS A 216 -0.89 -6.76 -7.19
C LYS A 216 0.43 -6.78 -7.99
N GLU A 217 0.90 -7.96 -8.39
CA GLU A 217 2.09 -8.13 -9.23
C GLU A 217 1.90 -7.50 -10.61
N GLU A 218 0.75 -7.71 -11.26
CA GLU A 218 0.43 -7.09 -12.56
C GLU A 218 0.37 -5.56 -12.46
N GLN A 219 -0.27 -5.03 -11.42
CA GLN A 219 -0.29 -3.58 -11.17
C GLN A 219 1.12 -3.02 -10.96
N MET A 220 1.96 -3.72 -10.18
CA MET A 220 3.36 -3.31 -9.98
C MET A 220 4.16 -3.34 -11.28
N LEU A 221 3.99 -4.39 -12.10
CA LEU A 221 4.67 -4.52 -13.40
C LEU A 221 4.25 -3.38 -14.35
N MET A 222 2.96 -3.03 -14.39
CA MET A 222 2.44 -1.91 -15.17
C MET A 222 3.04 -0.57 -14.73
N VAL A 223 3.14 -0.34 -13.42
CA VAL A 223 3.77 0.87 -12.85
C VAL A 223 5.25 0.93 -13.21
N GLU A 224 5.97 -0.18 -13.14
CA GLU A 224 7.39 -0.22 -13.48
C GLU A 224 7.62 0.01 -14.97
N GLN A 225 6.80 -0.61 -15.83
CA GLN A 225 6.82 -0.34 -17.28
C GLN A 225 6.51 1.12 -17.60
N MET A 226 5.59 1.75 -16.87
CA MET A 226 5.33 3.19 -17.01
C MET A 226 6.57 4.00 -16.64
N LYS A 227 7.21 3.73 -15.48
CA LYS A 227 8.44 4.41 -15.06
C LYS A 227 9.57 4.27 -16.08
N GLU A 228 9.77 3.07 -16.62
CA GLU A 228 10.76 2.82 -17.66
C GLU A 228 10.43 3.56 -18.96
N ARG A 229 9.15 3.63 -19.37
CA ARG A 229 8.74 4.48 -20.50
C ARG A 229 9.04 5.97 -20.24
N PHE A 230 8.85 6.45 -19.02
CA PHE A 230 9.21 7.83 -18.65
C PHE A 230 10.73 8.06 -18.67
N LYS A 231 11.53 7.12 -18.18
CA LYS A 231 13.01 7.18 -18.29
C LYS A 231 13.46 7.18 -19.75
N ASN A 232 12.88 6.31 -20.58
CA ASN A 232 13.22 6.20 -22.00
C ASN A 232 12.89 7.48 -22.79
N LYS A 233 11.88 8.26 -22.40
CA LYS A 233 11.64 9.59 -22.99
C LYS A 233 12.76 10.58 -22.71
N LYS A 234 13.35 10.58 -21.50
CA LYS A 234 14.52 11.41 -21.16
C LYS A 234 15.73 11.02 -21.99
N VAL A 235 15.99 9.71 -22.10
CA VAL A 235 17.09 9.19 -22.91
C VAL A 235 16.90 9.52 -24.39
N ALA A 236 15.69 9.35 -24.94
CA ALA A 236 15.38 9.71 -26.32
C ALA A 236 15.55 11.21 -26.60
N TYR A 237 15.13 12.07 -25.66
CA TYR A 237 15.35 13.52 -25.74
C TYR A 237 16.84 13.86 -25.79
N ILE A 238 17.64 13.30 -24.88
CA ILE A 238 19.10 13.52 -24.82
C ILE A 238 19.78 13.02 -26.10
N LEU A 239 19.41 11.82 -26.58
CA LEU A 239 19.97 11.24 -27.81
C LEU A 239 19.66 12.11 -29.04
N ASN A 240 18.44 12.64 -29.14
CA ASN A 240 18.06 13.51 -30.25
C ASN A 240 18.86 14.82 -30.26
N HIS A 241 19.02 15.47 -29.09
CA HIS A 241 19.82 16.70 -28.98
C HIS A 241 21.30 16.44 -29.28
N ASN A 242 21.87 15.36 -28.73
CA ASN A 242 23.24 14.96 -29.02
C ASN A 242 23.46 14.67 -30.52
N SER A 243 22.50 14.02 -31.17
CA SER A 243 22.55 13.77 -32.62
C SER A 243 22.50 15.06 -33.42
N ALA A 244 21.61 15.99 -33.07
CA ALA A 244 21.48 17.29 -33.72
C ALA A 244 22.75 18.15 -33.56
N VAL A 245 23.33 18.20 -32.35
CA VAL A 245 24.58 18.92 -32.08
C VAL A 245 25.74 18.33 -32.88
N ARG A 246 25.88 16.99 -32.92
CA ARG A 246 26.91 16.32 -33.74
C ARG A 246 26.77 16.66 -35.22
N LYS A 247 25.54 16.69 -35.74
CA LYS A 247 25.26 17.09 -37.12
C LYS A 247 25.68 18.54 -37.37
N CYS A 248 25.29 19.47 -36.50
CA CYS A 248 25.69 20.88 -36.62
C CYS A 248 27.21 21.05 -36.58
N ALA A 249 27.91 20.33 -35.68
CA ALA A 249 29.36 20.35 -35.60
C ALA A 249 30.03 19.83 -36.89
N ASN A 250 29.52 18.74 -37.47
CA ASN A 250 30.01 18.23 -38.75
C ASN A 250 29.81 19.25 -39.89
N GLU A 251 28.63 19.87 -39.97
CA GLU A 251 28.36 20.91 -40.98
C GLU A 251 29.28 22.13 -40.82
N VAL A 252 29.63 22.51 -39.59
CA VAL A 252 30.64 23.54 -39.32
C VAL A 252 32.01 23.10 -39.83
N ILE A 253 32.45 21.88 -39.51
CA ILE A 253 33.75 21.34 -39.95
C ILE A 253 33.83 21.34 -41.48
N GLU A 254 32.82 20.78 -42.16
CA GLU A 254 32.73 20.75 -43.61
C GLU A 254 32.77 22.15 -44.21
N PHE A 255 32.02 23.09 -43.64
CA PHE A 255 32.03 24.48 -44.09
C PHE A 255 33.41 25.13 -43.87
N THR A 256 34.04 24.95 -42.72
CA THR A 256 35.39 25.49 -42.46
C THR A 256 36.44 24.91 -43.39
N ASN A 257 36.39 23.62 -43.70
CA ASN A 257 37.29 22.99 -44.68
C ASN A 257 37.09 23.53 -46.09
N SER A 258 35.88 24.01 -46.42
CA SER A 258 35.59 24.67 -47.70
C SER A 258 36.09 26.11 -47.80
N LEU A 259 36.42 26.74 -46.65
CA LEU A 259 36.98 28.09 -46.63
C LEU A 259 38.48 28.03 -46.94
N ASN A 260 38.88 28.57 -48.09
CA ASN A 260 40.28 28.64 -48.49
C ASN A 260 41.01 29.67 -47.61
N ILE A 261 42.08 29.25 -46.91
CA ILE A 261 42.74 29.98 -45.79
C ILE A 261 43.35 31.36 -46.18
N GLY A 262 43.30 31.78 -47.44
CA GLY A 262 43.80 33.09 -47.92
C GLY A 262 42.77 34.14 -48.34
N LYS A 263 41.46 33.89 -48.24
CA LYS A 263 40.40 34.83 -48.70
C LYS A 263 39.63 35.49 -47.55
N VAL A 264 39.34 36.79 -47.69
CA VAL A 264 38.47 37.56 -46.78
C VAL A 264 37.09 36.88 -46.69
N ILE A 265 36.58 36.70 -45.47
CA ILE A 265 35.23 36.17 -45.22
C ILE A 265 34.21 37.13 -45.84
N THR A 266 33.51 36.69 -46.88
CA THR A 266 32.42 37.46 -47.50
C THR A 266 31.19 37.49 -46.59
N SER A 267 30.28 38.43 -46.83
CA SER A 267 29.02 38.56 -46.07
C SER A 267 28.21 37.26 -46.04
N LEU A 268 28.15 36.54 -47.16
CA LEU A 268 27.46 35.25 -47.28
C LEU A 268 28.05 34.17 -46.36
N ASN A 269 29.38 34.13 -46.24
CA ASN A 269 30.06 33.16 -45.36
C ASN A 269 29.83 33.50 -43.88
N LYS A 270 29.80 34.79 -43.54
CA LYS A 270 29.49 35.25 -42.17
C LYS A 270 28.06 34.86 -41.77
N GLU A 271 27.08 35.05 -42.65
CA GLU A 271 25.69 34.66 -42.39
C GLU A 271 25.54 33.15 -42.17
N LYS A 272 26.25 32.34 -42.96
CA LYS A 272 26.25 30.88 -42.81
C LYS A 272 26.85 30.43 -41.47
N ILE A 273 27.93 31.08 -41.01
CA ILE A 273 28.51 30.83 -39.67
C ILE A 273 27.51 31.20 -38.58
N VAL A 274 26.89 32.38 -38.67
CA VAL A 274 25.90 32.83 -37.68
C VAL A 274 24.73 31.83 -37.59
N ASN A 275 24.23 31.34 -38.71
CA ASN A 275 23.16 30.35 -38.73
C ASN A 275 23.57 29.02 -38.07
N LEU A 276 24.80 28.55 -38.29
CA LEU A 276 25.33 27.36 -37.62
C LEU A 276 25.47 27.57 -36.11
N CYS A 277 25.92 28.74 -35.66
CA CYS A 277 25.98 29.08 -34.23
C CYS A 277 24.60 29.16 -33.58
N VAL A 278 23.60 29.70 -34.29
CA VAL A 278 22.21 29.75 -33.82
C VAL A 278 21.62 28.35 -33.70
N MET A 279 21.87 27.47 -34.68
CA MET A 279 21.45 26.08 -34.63
C MET A 279 22.12 25.32 -33.47
N LEU A 280 23.43 25.48 -33.28
CA LEU A 280 24.15 24.90 -32.14
C LEU A 280 23.55 25.39 -30.81
N LYS A 281 23.29 26.69 -30.65
CA LYS A 281 22.66 27.23 -29.45
C LYS A 281 21.25 26.67 -29.21
N ALA A 282 20.47 26.48 -30.27
CA ALA A 282 19.10 25.98 -30.18
C ALA A 282 19.02 24.47 -29.85
N TYR A 283 20.06 23.69 -30.18
CA TYR A 283 20.07 22.24 -29.97
C TYR A 283 21.07 21.77 -28.89
N ALA A 284 22.01 22.61 -28.47
CA ALA A 284 22.86 22.36 -27.32
C ALA A 284 22.06 22.66 -26.04
N PHE A 285 21.37 21.63 -25.55
CA PHE A 285 20.73 21.56 -24.23
C PHE A 285 20.03 22.86 -23.78
N PRO A 286 18.91 23.25 -24.43
CA PRO A 286 18.15 24.43 -24.01
C PRO A 286 17.54 24.21 -22.64
N ILE A 287 17.98 25.00 -21.67
CA ILE A 287 17.60 24.86 -20.27
C ILE A 287 16.09 24.95 -20.04
N GLU A 288 15.38 25.72 -20.89
CA GLU A 288 13.92 25.87 -20.81
C GLU A 288 13.18 24.60 -21.25
N MET A 289 13.76 23.83 -22.18
CA MET A 289 13.20 22.56 -22.63
C MET A 289 13.56 21.44 -21.65
N ASP A 290 14.77 21.47 -21.10
CA ASP A 290 15.24 20.54 -20.06
C ASP A 290 14.34 20.56 -18.82
N LYS A 291 13.87 21.75 -18.39
CA LYS A 291 12.90 21.92 -17.30
C LYS A 291 11.58 21.18 -17.54
N LYS A 292 11.09 21.12 -18.80
CA LYS A 292 9.86 20.37 -19.16
C LYS A 292 10.02 18.85 -19.02
N PHE A 293 11.25 18.35 -18.98
CA PHE A 293 11.57 16.94 -18.78
C PHE A 293 12.16 16.64 -17.38
N GLY A 294 12.11 17.61 -16.46
CA GLY A 294 12.57 17.47 -15.08
C GLY A 294 14.08 17.25 -14.98
N ILE A 295 14.85 17.95 -15.81
CA ILE A 295 16.30 18.14 -15.69
C ILE A 295 16.48 19.54 -15.08
N ASN A 296 17.26 19.64 -14.00
CA ASN A 296 17.48 20.88 -13.25
C ASN A 296 18.92 21.39 -13.46
N GLU A 297 19.17 22.67 -13.18
CA GLU A 297 20.48 23.33 -13.35
C GLU A 297 21.55 22.78 -12.40
N ASP A 298 21.16 22.23 -11.25
CA ASP A 298 22.06 21.64 -10.25
C ASP A 298 22.80 20.40 -10.82
N GLY A 299 24.00 20.62 -11.37
CA GLY A 299 24.88 19.57 -11.91
C GLY A 299 25.27 19.72 -13.38
N LEU A 300 24.87 20.79 -14.06
CA LEU A 300 25.41 21.12 -15.39
C LEU A 300 26.88 21.56 -15.27
N ILE A 301 27.73 21.02 -16.15
CA ILE A 301 29.16 21.35 -16.20
C ILE A 301 29.30 22.78 -16.76
N GLU A 302 29.75 23.72 -15.93
CA GLU A 302 30.17 25.04 -16.41
C GLU A 302 31.48 24.91 -17.20
N PHE A 303 31.41 25.10 -18.52
CA PHE A 303 32.61 25.27 -19.35
C PHE A 303 33.06 26.73 -19.29
N ASN A 304 34.01 27.03 -18.40
CA ASN A 304 34.80 28.26 -18.50
C ASN A 304 35.75 28.13 -19.70
N TYR A 305 35.33 28.63 -20.87
CA TYR A 305 36.23 28.76 -22.00
C TYR A 305 37.29 29.84 -21.70
N TYR A 306 38.55 29.42 -21.83
CA TYR A 306 39.82 30.11 -21.52
C TYR A 306 40.13 31.31 -22.45
N PRO A 307 41.18 32.09 -22.15
CA PRO A 307 41.16 33.55 -22.11
C PRO A 307 41.19 34.22 -23.49
N ILE A 308 40.69 35.45 -23.51
CA ILE A 308 40.84 36.41 -24.60
C ILE A 308 42.35 36.55 -24.90
N ILE A 309 42.78 36.12 -26.08
CA ILE A 309 44.07 36.55 -26.63
C ILE A 309 43.87 38.02 -27.00
N GLN A 310 44.40 38.92 -26.16
CA GLN A 310 44.55 40.32 -26.55
C GLN A 310 45.54 40.39 -27.71
N VAL A 311 45.12 41.07 -28.77
CA VAL A 311 45.88 41.32 -30.00
C VAL A 311 47.11 42.17 -29.71
#